data_AF-A0A2H0PHB9-F1
#
_entry.id   AF-A0A2H0PHB9-F1
#
_cell.length_a   1.000
_cell.length_b   1.000
_cell.length_c   1.000
_cell.angle_alpha   90.00
_cell.angle_beta   90.00
_cell.angle_gamma   90.00
#
_symmetry.space_group_name_H-M   'P 1'
#
loop_
_entity.id
_entity.type
_entity.pdbx_description
1 polymer ?
#
loop_
_entity_poly.entity_id
_entity_poly.type
_entity_poly.pdbx_seq_one_letter_code
_entity_poly.pdbx_strand_id
1 'polypeptide(L)'
;MTKTDLAYIAGIIDGEGTITLSRHHSNQTPSPEISVADTSLRLLQHLKKVYKNHHTPSYVWTLRSNSALALMESILPWLLIKDKRAKLILRDYKRLTPRNGRYTTKQLKQKLALAKRVQSL
;
A
#
# COMPACT_ATOMS: atom_id res chain seq x y z
N MET A 1 15.56 -6.78 8.11
CA MET A 1 14.88 -7.92 7.45
C MET A 1 15.89 -8.55 6.52
N THR A 2 15.96 -9.88 6.49
CA THR A 2 16.81 -10.59 5.54
C THR A 2 16.23 -10.53 4.13
N LYS A 3 17.01 -10.85 3.09
CA LYS A 3 16.49 -10.96 1.72
C LYS A 3 15.38 -12.00 1.61
N THR A 4 15.48 -13.10 2.35
CA THR A 4 14.47 -14.16 2.41
C THR A 4 13.17 -13.65 3.02
N ASP A 5 13.23 -12.86 4.10
CA ASP A 5 12.04 -12.25 4.71
C ASP A 5 11.34 -11.33 3.71
N LEU A 6 12.10 -10.50 2.98
CA LEU A 6 11.56 -9.57 2.00
C LEU A 6 10.91 -10.30 0.82
N ALA A 7 11.54 -11.36 0.32
CA ALA A 7 10.99 -12.21 -0.73
C ALA A 7 9.69 -12.91 -0.28
N TYR A 8 9.66 -13.42 0.95
CA TYR A 8 8.48 -14.06 1.52
C TYR A 8 7.32 -13.07 1.67
N ILE A 9 7.59 -11.86 2.18
CA ILE A 9 6.59 -10.79 2.30
C ILE A 9 6.08 -10.34 0.93
N ALA A 10 6.97 -10.20 -0.06
CA ALA A 10 6.57 -9.89 -1.43
C ALA A 10 5.59 -10.95 -1.97
N GLY A 11 5.88 -12.23 -1.76
CA GLY A 11 5.00 -13.33 -2.15
C GLY A 11 3.62 -13.26 -1.49
N ILE A 12 3.56 -12.99 -0.18
CA ILE A 12 2.28 -12.81 0.53
C ILE A 12 1.49 -11.63 -0.06
N ILE A 13 2.16 -10.49 -0.31
CA ILE A 13 1.50 -9.30 -0.86
C ILE A 13 0.99 -9.54 -2.28
N ASP A 14 1.72 -10.31 -3.09
CA ASP A 14 1.31 -10.67 -4.44
C ASP A 14 0.11 -11.63 -4.47
N GLY A 15 0.01 -12.55 -3.51
CA GLY A 15 -1.14 -13.45 -3.36
C GLY A 15 -2.36 -12.75 -2.74
N GLU A 16 -2.23 -12.33 -1.49
CA GLU A 16 -3.35 -11.90 -0.63
C GLU A 16 -3.39 -10.39 -0.39
N GLY A 17 -2.32 -9.69 -0.78
CA GLY A 17 -2.17 -8.28 -0.48
C GLY A 17 -2.81 -7.34 -1.51
N THR A 18 -2.93 -6.08 -1.11
CA THR A 18 -3.31 -4.95 -1.95
C THR A 18 -2.22 -3.88 -1.86
N ILE A 19 -1.81 -3.35 -3.01
CA ILE A 19 -0.98 -2.15 -3.14
C ILE A 19 -1.82 -1.08 -3.83
N THR A 20 -2.11 0.04 -3.16
CA THR A 20 -3.03 1.05 -3.68
C THR A 20 -2.77 2.46 -3.14
N LEU A 21 -3.54 3.44 -3.63
CA LEU A 21 -3.71 4.76 -3.03
C LEU A 21 -5.12 4.88 -2.43
N SER A 22 -5.21 4.81 -1.10
CA SER A 22 -6.48 4.82 -0.35
C SER A 22 -6.80 6.19 0.25
N ARG A 23 -8.08 6.58 0.22
CA ARG A 23 -8.59 7.75 0.95
C ARG A 23 -9.35 7.28 2.19
N HIS A 24 -8.84 7.63 3.37
CA HIS A 24 -9.44 7.21 4.66
C HIS A 24 -10.53 8.14 5.17
N HIS A 25 -10.41 9.43 4.87
CA HIS A 25 -11.40 10.45 5.24
C HIS A 25 -11.77 11.31 4.04
N SER A 26 -13.00 11.81 4.01
CA SER A 26 -13.53 12.60 2.89
C SER A 26 -12.70 13.85 2.58
N ASN A 27 -12.12 14.46 3.62
CA ASN A 27 -11.28 15.65 3.55
C ASN A 27 -9.79 15.37 3.24
N GLN A 28 -9.40 14.11 3.03
CA GLN A 28 -8.02 13.74 2.74
C GLN A 28 -7.82 13.36 1.27
N THR A 29 -6.59 13.52 0.80
CA THR A 29 -6.15 13.01 -0.51
C THR A 29 -5.70 11.55 -0.40
N PRO A 30 -5.82 10.74 -1.47
CA PRO A 30 -5.37 9.36 -1.46
C PRO A 30 -3.89 9.21 -1.05
N SER A 31 -3.61 8.25 -0.18
CA SER A 31 -2.29 7.95 0.38
C SER A 31 -1.87 6.50 0.13
N PRO A 32 -0.57 6.17 0.06
CA PRO A 32 -0.08 4.83 -0.20
C PRO A 32 -0.52 3.90 0.91
N GLU A 33 -1.05 2.76 0.51
CA GLU A 33 -1.49 1.71 1.42
C GLU A 33 -1.03 0.36 0.89
N ILE A 34 -0.52 -0.46 1.81
CA ILE A 34 -0.41 -1.89 1.65
C ILE A 34 -1.35 -2.51 2.68
N SER A 35 -2.20 -3.43 2.25
CA SER A 35 -3.00 -4.24 3.16
C SER A 35 -2.91 -5.71 2.81
N VAL A 36 -3.06 -6.59 3.79
CA VAL A 36 -3.21 -8.04 3.63
C VAL A 36 -4.34 -8.46 4.53
N ALA A 37 -5.35 -9.15 3.99
CA ALA A 37 -6.45 -9.70 4.75
C ALA A 37 -6.33 -11.23 4.76
N ASP A 38 -6.41 -11.85 5.94
CA ASP A 38 -6.38 -13.30 6.08
C ASP A 38 -7.22 -13.74 7.28
N THR A 39 -7.74 -14.96 7.23
CA THR A 39 -8.38 -15.67 8.35
C THR A 39 -7.37 -16.29 9.31
N SER A 40 -6.14 -16.55 8.86
CA SER A 40 -5.05 -17.07 9.69
C SER A 40 -4.30 -15.95 10.43
N LEU A 41 -4.53 -15.83 11.74
CA LEU A 41 -3.79 -14.88 12.59
C LEU A 41 -2.27 -15.14 12.55
N ARG A 42 -1.85 -16.40 12.34
CA ARG A 42 -0.44 -16.81 12.33
C ARG A 42 0.34 -16.17 11.16
N LEU A 43 -0.30 -16.02 10.00
CA LEU A 43 0.33 -15.36 8.85
C LEU A 43 0.50 -13.85 9.11
N LEU A 44 -0.53 -13.21 9.67
CA LEU A 44 -0.53 -11.77 9.91
C LEU A 44 0.35 -11.35 11.09
N GLN A 45 0.56 -12.22 12.07
CA GLN A 45 1.54 -12.00 13.13
C GLN A 45 2.96 -11.83 12.57
N HIS A 46 3.29 -12.47 11.44
CA HIS A 46 4.54 -12.25 10.73
C HIS A 46 4.66 -10.84 10.11
N LEU A 47 3.53 -10.16 9.87
CA LEU A 47 3.48 -8.84 9.24
C LEU A 47 3.40 -7.66 10.25
N LYS A 48 3.18 -7.94 11.56
CA LYS A 48 3.01 -6.99 12.70
C LYS A 48 1.74 -6.13 12.69
N LYS A 49 1.00 -6.15 13.81
CA LYS A 49 -0.22 -5.36 14.14
C LYS A 49 -1.45 -5.76 13.31
N VAL A 50 -2.44 -6.34 13.99
CA VAL A 50 -3.60 -6.98 13.37
C VAL A 50 -4.89 -6.38 13.91
N TYR A 51 -5.86 -6.09 13.04
CA TYR A 51 -7.21 -5.63 13.41
C TYR A 51 -8.23 -6.75 13.20
N LYS A 52 -9.19 -6.91 14.12
CA LYS A 52 -10.23 -7.97 14.12
C LYS A 52 -11.53 -7.47 13.47
N ASN A 53 -12.12 -8.24 12.55
CA ASN A 53 -13.46 -7.99 12.00
C ASN A 53 -14.57 -8.77 12.75
N HIS A 54 -15.81 -8.25 12.71
CA HIS A 54 -16.95 -8.72 13.52
C HIS A 54 -17.75 -9.90 12.92
N HIS A 55 -17.45 -10.34 11.70
CA HIS A 55 -17.94 -11.60 11.12
C HIS A 55 -16.73 -12.52 10.85
N THR A 56 -16.95 -13.84 10.74
CA THR A 56 -15.97 -14.96 10.56
C THR A 56 -14.50 -14.54 10.75
N PRO A 57 -13.78 -15.01 11.80
CA PRO A 57 -12.55 -14.37 12.28
C PRO A 57 -11.55 -14.12 11.15
N SER A 58 -11.58 -12.88 10.67
CA SER A 58 -10.75 -12.36 9.61
C SER A 58 -10.04 -11.14 10.14
N TYR A 59 -8.81 -11.02 9.70
CA TYR A 59 -7.85 -10.11 10.26
C TYR A 59 -7.22 -9.33 9.13
N VAL A 60 -7.03 -8.04 9.34
CA VAL A 60 -6.42 -7.17 8.33
C VAL A 60 -5.17 -6.55 8.90
N TRP A 61 -4.07 -6.75 8.20
CA TRP A 61 -2.85 -6.01 8.36
C TRP A 61 -2.82 -4.84 7.40
N THR A 62 -2.34 -3.68 7.85
CA THR A 62 -2.28 -2.47 7.01
C THR A 62 -1.08 -1.60 7.35
N LEU A 63 -0.34 -1.20 6.33
CA LEU A 63 0.67 -0.14 6.37
C LEU A 63 0.24 1.03 5.50
N ARG A 64 0.52 2.25 5.96
CA ARG A 64 0.09 3.48 5.29
C ARG A 64 1.24 4.46 5.09
N SER A 65 1.03 5.43 4.21
CA SER A 65 1.89 6.60 4.04
C SER A 65 3.35 6.22 3.80
N ASN A 66 4.29 6.81 4.55
CA ASN A 66 5.72 6.57 4.36
C ASN A 66 6.13 5.14 4.67
N SER A 67 5.48 4.49 5.65
CA SER A 67 5.80 3.10 5.99
C SER A 67 5.42 2.14 4.86
N ALA A 68 4.31 2.41 4.18
CA ALA A 68 3.93 1.67 2.98
C ALA A 68 4.95 1.87 1.86
N LEU A 69 5.39 3.10 1.61
CA LEU A 69 6.42 3.39 0.60
C LEU A 69 7.75 2.71 0.91
N ALA A 70 8.21 2.77 2.16
CA ALA A 70 9.46 2.13 2.58
C ALA A 70 9.41 0.61 2.39
N LEU A 71 8.27 -0.01 2.70
CA LEU A 71 8.09 -1.44 2.43
C LEU A 71 8.04 -1.73 0.92
N MET A 72 7.27 -0.96 0.14
CA MET A 72 7.20 -1.13 -1.34
C MET A 72 8.60 -1.10 -1.95
N GLU A 73 9.43 -0.14 -1.55
CA GLU A 73 10.82 -0.01 -2.02
C GLU A 73 11.65 -1.23 -1.61
N SER A 74 11.49 -1.69 -0.37
CA SER A 74 12.22 -2.85 0.15
C SER A 74 11.83 -4.16 -0.53
N ILE A 75 10.57 -4.36 -0.91
CA ILE A 75 10.10 -5.63 -1.50
C ILE A 75 10.08 -5.63 -3.03
N LEU A 76 10.26 -4.46 -3.67
CA LEU A 76 10.13 -4.28 -5.11
C LEU A 76 10.90 -5.30 -5.97
N PRO A 77 12.15 -5.69 -5.62
CA PRO A 77 12.90 -6.68 -6.41
C PRO A 77 12.26 -8.07 -6.47
N TRP A 78 11.35 -8.38 -5.54
CA TRP A 78 10.72 -9.69 -5.40
C TRP A 78 9.22 -9.70 -5.77
N LEU A 79 8.63 -8.55 -6.09
CA LEU A 79 7.25 -8.47 -6.58
C LEU A 79 7.16 -8.91 -8.05
N LEU A 80 6.17 -9.74 -8.35
CA LEU A 80 5.87 -10.29 -9.68
C LEU A 80 4.54 -9.77 -10.23
N ILE A 81 3.47 -9.78 -9.43
CA ILE A 81 2.12 -9.45 -9.89
C ILE A 81 1.84 -7.95 -9.71
N LYS A 82 2.20 -7.41 -8.54
CA LYS A 82 1.86 -6.03 -8.15
C LYS A 82 3.01 -5.04 -8.36
N ASP A 83 4.04 -5.43 -9.08
CA ASP A 83 5.26 -4.65 -9.33
C ASP A 83 4.96 -3.33 -10.07
N LYS A 84 4.09 -3.37 -11.09
CA LYS A 84 3.69 -2.19 -11.88
C LYS A 84 3.04 -1.12 -11.01
N ARG A 85 2.13 -1.53 -10.11
CA ARG A 85 1.48 -0.63 -9.15
C ARG A 85 2.51 -0.04 -8.19
N ALA A 86 3.36 -0.87 -7.59
CA ALA A 86 4.40 -0.43 -6.67
C ALA A 86 5.37 0.58 -7.31
N LYS A 87 5.89 0.27 -8.51
CA LYS A 87 6.77 1.17 -9.29
C LYS A 87 6.08 2.51 -9.59
N LEU A 88 4.82 2.47 -10.01
CA LEU A 88 4.07 3.70 -10.30
C LEU A 88 3.90 4.59 -9.06
N ILE A 89 3.52 4.00 -7.92
CA ILE A 89 3.36 4.71 -6.66
C ILE A 89 4.69 5.30 -6.19
N LEU A 90 5.76 4.50 -6.13
CA LEU A 90 7.08 4.93 -5.69
C LEU A 90 7.60 6.11 -6.51
N ARG A 91 7.44 6.03 -7.85
CA ARG A 91 7.88 7.07 -8.77
C ARG A 91 7.08 8.36 -8.61
N ASP A 92 5.75 8.28 -8.56
CA ASP A 92 4.88 9.44 -8.80
C ASP A 92 4.28 10.04 -7.51
N TYR A 93 4.11 9.25 -6.45
CA TYR A 93 3.36 9.69 -5.28
C TYR A 93 3.97 10.92 -4.61
N LYS A 94 5.28 10.89 -4.31
CA LYS A 94 5.98 11.99 -3.64
C LYS A 94 6.11 13.23 -4.50
N ARG A 95 6.33 13.05 -5.82
CA ARG A 95 6.41 14.15 -6.79
C ARG A 95 5.10 14.92 -6.90
N LEU A 96 3.97 14.23 -6.74
CA LEU A 96 2.63 14.82 -6.80
C LEU A 96 2.04 15.17 -5.43
N THR A 97 2.82 15.09 -4.34
CA THR A 97 2.39 15.49 -3.00
C THR A 97 3.23 16.64 -2.47
N PRO A 98 2.64 17.83 -2.27
CA PRO A 98 3.32 18.94 -1.64
C PRO A 98 3.61 18.61 -0.17
N ARG A 99 4.78 19.02 0.32
CA ARG A 99 5.21 18.75 1.71
C ARG A 99 4.36 19.44 2.76
N ASN A 100 3.80 20.61 2.44
CA ASN A 100 2.96 21.41 3.34
C ASN A 100 1.48 21.01 3.32
N GLY A 101 1.11 19.97 2.55
CA GLY A 101 -0.28 19.52 2.42
C GLY A 101 -1.22 20.47 1.67
N ARG A 102 -0.72 21.60 1.14
CA ARG A 102 -1.53 22.58 0.41
C ARG A 102 -1.46 22.28 -1.08
N TYR A 103 -2.54 21.74 -1.61
CA TYR A 103 -2.66 21.39 -3.03
C TYR A 103 -3.27 22.54 -3.82
N THR A 104 -2.65 22.88 -4.95
CA THR A 104 -3.34 23.63 -6.02
C THR A 104 -4.36 22.73 -6.73
N THR A 105 -5.35 23.32 -7.40
CA THR A 105 -6.34 22.59 -8.19
C THR A 105 -5.69 21.65 -9.21
N LYS A 106 -4.59 22.08 -9.84
CA LYS A 106 -3.81 21.27 -10.80
C LYS A 106 -3.18 20.05 -10.12
N GLN A 107 -2.51 20.25 -8.98
CA GLN A 107 -1.88 19.15 -8.22
C GLN A 107 -2.92 18.15 -7.71
N LEU A 108 -4.08 18.64 -7.22
CA LEU A 108 -5.16 17.78 -6.78
C LEU A 108 -5.70 16.91 -7.92
N LYS A 109 -5.92 17.50 -9.11
CA LYS A 109 -6.33 16.76 -10.31
C LYS A 109 -5.31 15.67 -10.68
N GLN A 110 -4.02 16.01 -10.65
CA GLN A 110 -2.94 15.04 -10.91
C GLN A 110 -2.92 13.93 -9.85
N LYS A 111 -3.16 14.25 -8.58
CA LYS A 111 -3.20 13.28 -7.49
C LYS A 111 -4.33 12.28 -7.66
N LEU A 112 -5.52 12.76 -8.00
CA LEU A 112 -6.69 11.92 -8.25
C LEU A 112 -6.51 11.07 -9.53
N ALA A 113 -5.89 11.62 -10.57
CA ALA A 113 -5.56 10.87 -11.78
C ALA A 113 -4.54 9.74 -11.51
N LEU A 114 -3.55 9.99 -10.64
CA LEU A 114 -2.62 8.94 -10.21
C LEU A 114 -3.36 7.81 -9.49
N ALA A 115 -4.26 8.14 -8.55
CA ALA A 115 -5.04 7.12 -7.84
C ALA A 115 -5.88 6.25 -8.80
N LYS A 116 -6.55 6.87 -9.77
CA LYS A 116 -7.30 6.13 -10.80
C LYS A 116 -6.40 5.22 -11.64
N ARG A 117 -5.23 5.70 -12.06
CA ARG A 117 -4.25 4.90 -12.83
C ARG A 117 -3.70 3.71 -12.03
N VAL A 118 -3.45 3.90 -10.73
CA VAL A 118 -3.01 2.81 -9.85
C VAL A 118 -4.10 1.74 -9.72
N GLN A 119 -5.37 2.15 -9.64
CA GLN A 119 -6.51 1.23 -9.52
C GLN A 119 -6.81 0.45 -10.81
N SER A 120 -6.45 0.99 -11.98
CA SER A 120 -6.68 0.35 -13.29
C SER A 120 -5.58 -0.64 -13.73
N LEU A 121 -4.46 -0.67 -13.03
CA LEU A 121 -3.37 -1.63 -13.25
C LEU A 121 -3.64 -2.94 -12.53
#